data_AF-A0A7C7E345-F1
#
_entry.id   AF-A0A7C7E345-F1
#
_cell.length_a   1.000
_cell.length_b   1.000
_cell.length_c   1.000
_cell.angle_alpha   90.00
_cell.angle_beta   90.00
_cell.angle_gamma   90.00
#
_symmetry.space_group_name_H-M   'P 1'
#
loop_
_entity.id
_entity.type
_entity.pdbx_description
1 polymer ?
#
loop_
_entity_poly.entity_id
_entity_poly.type
_entity_poly.pdbx_seq_one_letter_code
_entity_poly.pdbx_strand_id
1 'polypeptide(L)'
;MVILCAGIAFGGDLSTLNAGVAAPARYLFSMSRDGALPPVFSKLHPRHKTPYVAVLFLGVVTLLFVATGSIIYIASLSLFADLFYYIIGFMGAIGLRIKKPQLERPYRAPMLKVGATISILVYIVMTTQLPKDAVITGILWSVVGLFLYYIWNRVKSDKDMSLDFESAVFGQELPETPSEKELERLNREYSLWRNIVGIAFVVSILLYIVPYIF
;
A
#
# COMPACT_ATOMS: atom_id res chain seq x y z
N MET A 1 -14.48 -6.97 -31.74
CA MET A 1 -13.22 -7.31 -31.04
C MET A 1 -12.27 -6.12 -30.94
N VAL A 2 -11.81 -5.48 -32.03
CA VAL A 2 -10.85 -4.36 -31.98
C VAL A 2 -11.31 -3.16 -31.13
N ILE A 3 -12.58 -2.74 -31.23
CA ILE A 3 -13.12 -1.63 -30.42
C ILE A 3 -13.16 -1.99 -28.92
N LEU A 4 -13.45 -3.25 -28.59
CA LEU A 4 -13.43 -3.75 -27.21
C LEU A 4 -12.00 -3.75 -26.66
N CYS A 5 -11.03 -4.28 -27.43
CA CYS A 5 -9.61 -4.26 -27.07
C CYS A 5 -9.08 -2.84 -26.90
N ALA A 6 -9.45 -1.92 -27.79
CA ALA A 6 -9.08 -0.50 -27.68
C ALA A 6 -9.73 0.16 -26.46
N GLY A 7 -11.00 -0.12 -26.18
CA GLY A 7 -11.69 0.40 -25.00
C GLY A 7 -11.05 -0.07 -23.69
N ILE A 8 -10.65 -1.34 -23.61
CA ILE A 8 -9.95 -1.90 -22.45
C ILE A 8 -8.55 -1.31 -22.32
N ALA A 9 -7.77 -1.28 -23.40
CA ALA A 9 -6.40 -0.77 -23.38
C ALA A 9 -6.33 0.73 -23.06
N PHE A 10 -7.12 1.56 -23.75
CA PHE A 10 -7.06 3.01 -23.53
C PHE A 10 -7.84 3.45 -22.28
N GLY A 11 -8.99 2.83 -21.99
CA GLY A 11 -9.77 3.21 -20.82
C GLY A 11 -9.19 2.66 -19.51
N GLY A 12 -8.87 1.38 -19.49
CA GLY A 12 -8.36 0.69 -18.31
C GLY A 12 -6.93 1.08 -17.97
N ASP A 13 -6.00 0.94 -18.93
CA ASP A 13 -4.58 1.10 -18.63
C ASP A 13 -4.20 2.55 -18.35
N LEU A 14 -4.78 3.54 -19.07
CA LEU A 14 -4.50 4.94 -18.77
C LEU A 14 -5.01 5.36 -17.39
N SER A 15 -6.14 4.80 -16.96
CA SER A 15 -6.70 5.06 -15.64
C SER A 15 -5.80 4.50 -14.53
N THR A 16 -5.35 3.25 -14.67
CA THR A 16 -4.45 2.60 -13.70
C THR A 16 -3.07 3.25 -13.68
N LEU A 17 -2.52 3.66 -14.84
CA LEU A 17 -1.25 4.38 -14.93
C LEU A 17 -1.28 5.71 -14.19
N ASN A 18 -2.36 6.48 -14.33
CA ASN A 18 -2.51 7.74 -13.61
C ASN A 18 -2.51 7.52 -12.09
N ALA A 19 -3.27 6.55 -11.60
CA ALA A 19 -3.27 6.20 -10.17
C ALA A 19 -1.90 5.68 -9.70
N GLY A 20 -1.25 4.85 -10.53
CA GLY A 20 0.05 4.25 -10.26
C GLY A 20 1.20 5.24 -10.17
N VAL A 21 1.11 6.41 -10.81
CA VAL A 21 2.11 7.49 -10.67
C VAL A 21 1.71 8.46 -9.55
N ALA A 22 0.42 8.80 -9.45
CA ALA A 22 -0.05 9.82 -8.51
C ALA A 22 0.02 9.37 -7.04
N ALA A 23 -0.30 8.11 -6.74
CA ALA A 23 -0.30 7.61 -5.36
C ALA A 23 1.12 7.53 -4.77
N PRO A 24 2.12 6.92 -5.43
CA PRO A 24 3.49 6.90 -4.93
C PRO A 24 4.10 8.29 -4.75
N ALA A 25 3.81 9.22 -5.66
CA ALA A 25 4.30 10.60 -5.53
C ALA A 25 3.80 11.27 -4.24
N ARG A 26 2.58 10.97 -3.79
CA ARG A 26 2.03 11.46 -2.52
C ARG A 26 2.66 10.78 -1.31
N TYR A 27 3.00 9.49 -1.40
CA TYR A 27 3.74 8.82 -0.33
C TYR A 27 5.13 9.46 -0.15
N LEU A 28 5.87 9.70 -1.24
CA LEU A 28 7.17 10.40 -1.18
C LEU A 28 7.02 11.81 -0.62
N PHE A 29 5.98 12.55 -1.02
CA PHE A 29 5.68 13.87 -0.49
C PHE A 29 5.43 13.85 1.04
N SER A 30 4.58 12.94 1.54
CA SER A 30 4.32 12.82 2.98
C SER A 30 5.57 12.44 3.73
N MET A 31 6.29 11.40 3.28
CA MET A 31 7.53 10.95 3.93
C MET A 31 8.61 12.03 3.94
N SER A 32 8.69 12.86 2.89
CA SER A 32 9.58 14.01 2.83
C SER A 32 9.17 15.14 3.78
N ARG A 33 7.87 15.43 3.87
CA ARG A 33 7.31 16.40 4.83
C ARG A 33 7.55 15.97 6.28
N ASP A 34 7.35 14.68 6.54
CA ASP A 34 7.59 14.06 7.85
C ASP A 34 9.10 13.83 8.10
N GLY A 35 9.95 14.27 7.16
CA GLY A 35 11.39 14.38 7.34
C GLY A 35 12.20 13.10 7.10
N ALA A 36 11.56 11.99 6.72
CA ALA A 36 12.18 10.71 6.43
C ALA A 36 12.95 10.68 5.09
N LEU A 37 12.69 11.65 4.20
CA LEU A 37 13.35 11.81 2.90
C LEU A 37 13.84 13.25 2.68
N PRO A 38 14.69 13.51 1.66
CA PRO A 38 15.11 14.86 1.30
C PRO A 38 13.93 15.82 1.08
N PRO A 39 14.02 17.09 1.53
CA PRO A 39 12.93 18.07 1.43
C PRO A 39 12.61 18.49 -0.01
N VAL A 40 13.42 18.04 -0.98
CA VAL A 40 13.18 18.28 -2.40
C VAL A 40 11.86 17.62 -2.87
N PHE A 41 11.49 16.48 -2.27
CA PHE A 41 10.26 15.76 -2.60
C PHE A 41 8.99 16.36 -1.99
N SER A 42 9.10 17.26 -1.02
CA SER A 42 7.97 17.98 -0.43
C SER A 42 7.58 19.25 -1.21
N LYS A 43 8.26 19.56 -2.31
CA LYS A 43 7.95 20.73 -3.16
C LYS A 43 6.64 20.54 -3.93
N LEU A 44 5.70 21.45 -3.73
CA LEU A 44 4.42 21.48 -4.42
C LEU A 44 4.39 22.49 -5.58
N HIS A 45 3.60 22.19 -6.61
CA HIS A 45 3.37 23.11 -7.72
C HIS A 45 2.55 24.32 -7.25
N PRO A 46 2.96 25.57 -7.56
CA PRO A 46 2.31 26.78 -7.02
C PRO A 46 0.80 26.89 -7.29
N ARG A 47 0.37 26.44 -8.49
CA ARG A 47 -1.03 26.54 -8.92
C ARG A 47 -1.89 25.31 -8.59
N HIS A 48 -1.29 24.12 -8.62
CA HIS A 48 -2.03 22.84 -8.59
C HIS A 48 -1.82 22.06 -7.29
N LYS A 49 -0.89 22.51 -6.43
CA LYS A 49 -0.53 21.85 -5.16
C LYS A 49 -0.21 20.36 -5.33
N THR A 50 0.37 20.00 -6.48
CA THR A 50 0.82 18.63 -6.78
C THR A 50 2.32 18.51 -6.50
N PRO A 51 2.81 17.37 -5.97
CA PRO A 51 4.22 17.16 -5.69
C PRO A 51 4.99 16.87 -7.00
N TYR A 52 5.21 17.91 -7.81
CA TYR A 52 5.72 17.78 -9.18
C TYR A 52 7.11 17.14 -9.23
N VAL A 53 7.97 17.39 -8.23
CA VAL A 53 9.31 16.79 -8.18
C VAL A 53 9.24 15.28 -7.95
N ALA A 54 8.36 14.83 -7.05
CA ALA A 54 8.15 13.41 -6.82
C ALA A 54 7.57 12.72 -8.06
N VAL A 55 6.61 13.35 -8.74
CA VAL A 55 6.02 12.83 -9.99
C VAL A 55 7.07 12.69 -11.09
N LEU A 56 7.90 13.73 -11.31
CA LEU A 56 8.96 13.68 -12.32
C LEU A 56 10.00 12.61 -12.00
N PHE A 57 10.42 12.51 -10.74
CA PHE A 57 11.36 11.49 -10.29
C PHE A 57 10.84 10.07 -10.55
N LEU A 58 9.60 9.79 -10.11
CA LEU A 58 8.93 8.51 -10.37
C LEU A 58 8.80 8.24 -11.87
N GLY A 59 8.38 9.23 -12.65
CA GLY A 59 8.26 9.10 -14.10
C GLY A 59 9.58 8.72 -14.79
N VAL A 60 10.69 9.36 -14.41
CA VAL A 60 12.04 9.02 -14.92
C VAL A 60 12.43 7.60 -14.52
N VAL A 61 12.22 7.22 -13.26
CA VAL A 61 12.53 5.86 -12.79
C VAL A 61 11.69 4.81 -13.53
N THR A 62 10.40 5.05 -13.73
CA THR A 62 9.52 4.18 -14.51
C THR A 62 9.99 4.06 -15.96
N LEU A 63 10.36 5.17 -16.61
CA LEU A 63 10.90 5.15 -17.98
C LEU A 63 12.18 4.31 -18.09
N LEU A 64 13.08 4.41 -17.11
CA LEU A 64 14.28 3.59 -17.05
C LEU A 64 13.95 2.10 -16.90
N PHE A 65 12.98 1.74 -16.06
CA PHE A 65 12.53 0.36 -15.95
C PHE A 65 11.89 -0.14 -17.25
N VAL A 66 11.01 0.64 -17.87
CA VAL A 66 10.38 0.27 -19.15
C VAL A 66 11.43 0.07 -20.26
N ALA A 67 12.48 0.90 -20.28
CA ALA A 67 13.58 0.79 -21.25
C ALA A 67 14.36 -0.54 -21.16
N THR A 68 14.30 -1.25 -20.02
CA THR A 68 14.93 -2.59 -19.90
C THR A 68 14.24 -3.68 -20.72
N GLY A 69 13.01 -3.46 -21.19
CA GLY A 69 12.29 -4.34 -22.11
C GLY A 69 11.75 -5.64 -21.52
N SER A 70 11.97 -5.92 -20.22
CA SER A 70 11.51 -7.16 -19.57
C SER A 70 10.27 -6.96 -18.71
N ILE A 71 9.10 -6.98 -19.36
CA ILE A 71 7.80 -6.77 -18.67
C ILE A 71 7.55 -7.85 -17.61
N ILE A 72 7.82 -9.13 -17.91
CA ILE A 72 7.57 -10.25 -16.98
C ILE A 72 8.43 -10.11 -15.72
N TYR A 73 9.68 -9.70 -15.89
CA TYR A 73 10.59 -9.50 -14.76
C TYR A 73 10.17 -8.32 -13.89
N ILE A 74 9.82 -7.17 -14.50
CA ILE A 74 9.34 -5.99 -13.78
C ILE A 74 8.04 -6.30 -13.03
N ALA A 75 7.12 -7.04 -13.65
CA ALA A 75 5.90 -7.50 -13.01
C ALA A 75 6.19 -8.39 -11.80
N SER A 76 7.14 -9.32 -11.93
CA SER A 76 7.56 -10.19 -10.82
C SER A 76 8.21 -9.39 -9.68
N LEU A 77 9.02 -8.38 -9.99
CA LEU A 77 9.62 -7.48 -9.01
C LEU A 77 8.55 -6.64 -8.28
N SER A 78 7.57 -6.12 -9.00
CA SER A 78 6.45 -5.37 -8.43
C SER A 78 5.63 -6.23 -7.49
N LEU A 79 5.30 -7.46 -7.90
CA LEU A 79 4.56 -8.41 -7.07
C LEU A 79 5.32 -8.74 -5.77
N PHE A 80 6.64 -8.90 -5.84
CA PHE A 80 7.45 -9.07 -4.63
C PHE A 80 7.31 -7.86 -3.69
N ALA A 81 7.40 -6.64 -4.23
CA ALA A 81 7.30 -5.42 -3.42
C ALA A 81 5.92 -5.30 -2.75
N ASP A 82 4.84 -5.61 -3.46
CA ASP A 82 3.48 -5.58 -2.92
C ASP A 82 3.30 -6.63 -1.81
N LEU A 83 3.72 -7.88 -2.04
CA LEU A 83 3.65 -8.94 -1.03
C LEU A 83 4.46 -8.58 0.23
N PHE A 84 5.67 -8.07 0.03
CA PHE A 84 6.54 -7.66 1.13
C PHE A 84 5.94 -6.49 1.93
N TYR A 85 5.38 -5.49 1.26
CA TYR A 85 4.68 -4.38 1.88
C TYR A 85 3.49 -4.85 2.72
N TYR A 86 2.66 -5.76 2.19
CA TYR A 86 1.53 -6.30 2.94
C TYR A 86 1.96 -7.09 4.18
N ILE A 87 3.01 -7.90 4.09
CA ILE A 87 3.56 -8.62 5.24
C ILE A 87 3.96 -7.64 6.35
N ILE A 88 4.73 -6.59 6.02
CA ILE A 88 5.13 -5.56 6.98
C ILE A 88 3.90 -4.84 7.57
N GLY A 89 2.91 -4.51 6.73
CA GLY A 89 1.67 -3.86 7.19
C GLY A 89 0.91 -4.69 8.21
N PHE A 90 0.71 -5.98 7.95
CA PHE A 90 0.03 -6.89 8.88
C PHE A 90 0.85 -7.11 10.16
N MET A 91 2.17 -7.26 10.04
CA MET A 91 3.07 -7.35 11.20
C MET A 91 3.01 -6.08 12.05
N GLY A 92 3.00 -4.90 11.42
CA GLY A 92 2.84 -3.61 12.08
C GLY A 92 1.50 -3.48 12.80
N ALA A 93 0.41 -3.91 12.16
CA ALA A 93 -0.92 -3.92 12.78
C ALA A 93 -0.98 -4.82 14.02
N ILE A 94 -0.42 -6.03 13.98
CA ILE A 94 -0.31 -6.92 15.14
C ILE A 94 0.60 -6.30 16.21
N GLY A 95 1.77 -5.79 15.81
CA GLY A 95 2.75 -5.17 16.68
C GLY A 95 2.22 -3.97 17.44
N LEU A 96 1.45 -3.10 16.78
CA LEU A 96 0.81 -1.94 17.41
C LEU A 96 -0.19 -2.36 18.48
N ARG A 97 -0.91 -3.48 18.27
CA ARG A 97 -1.84 -4.02 19.26
C ARG A 97 -1.19 -4.62 20.49
N ILE A 98 0.02 -5.16 20.33
CA ILE A 98 0.80 -5.71 21.43
C ILE A 98 1.47 -4.58 22.21
N LYS A 99 2.15 -3.66 21.51
CA LYS A 99 2.94 -2.60 22.14
C LYS A 99 2.10 -1.47 22.74
N LYS A 100 0.99 -1.11 22.12
CA LYS A 100 0.12 -0.01 22.57
C LYS A 100 -1.33 -0.47 22.67
N PRO A 101 -1.68 -1.24 23.72
CA PRO A 101 -3.04 -1.73 23.91
C PRO A 101 -4.03 -0.63 24.30
N GLN A 102 -3.55 0.44 24.96
CA GLN A 102 -4.36 1.55 25.50
C GLN A 102 -4.83 2.56 24.44
N LEU A 103 -4.36 2.46 23.20
CA LEU A 103 -4.78 3.35 22.12
C LEU A 103 -6.29 3.25 21.91
N GLU A 104 -6.96 4.40 21.91
CA GLU A 104 -8.36 4.50 21.53
C GLU A 104 -8.49 4.15 20.05
N ARG A 105 -9.39 3.19 19.77
CA ARG A 105 -9.60 2.64 18.42
C ARG A 105 -11.08 2.74 18.10
N PRO A 106 -11.50 3.75 17.31
CA PRO A 106 -12.90 3.94 16.93
C PRO A 106 -13.49 2.69 16.26
N TYR A 107 -12.67 1.94 15.52
CA TYR A 107 -13.05 0.67 14.93
C TYR A 107 -12.12 -0.46 15.36
N ARG A 108 -12.70 -1.60 15.75
CA ARG A 108 -11.98 -2.83 16.10
C ARG A 108 -12.39 -3.96 15.17
N ALA A 109 -11.55 -4.25 14.18
CA ALA A 109 -11.76 -5.36 13.27
C ALA A 109 -11.83 -6.71 14.04
N PRO A 110 -12.93 -7.48 13.91
CA PRO A 110 -13.07 -8.78 14.56
C PRO A 110 -12.01 -9.75 14.02
N MET A 111 -11.47 -10.60 14.89
CA MET A 111 -10.47 -11.64 14.55
C MET A 111 -9.22 -11.15 13.81
N LEU A 112 -8.88 -9.85 13.81
CA LEU A 112 -7.76 -9.37 13.00
C LEU A 112 -6.42 -10.04 13.36
N LYS A 113 -6.18 -10.51 14.59
CA LYS A 113 -4.95 -11.28 14.89
C LYS A 113 -4.87 -12.57 14.06
N VAL A 114 -5.98 -13.30 13.95
CA VAL A 114 -6.06 -14.56 13.19
C VAL A 114 -6.00 -14.25 11.69
N GLY A 115 -6.83 -13.32 11.22
CA GLY A 115 -6.87 -12.91 9.82
C GLY A 115 -5.51 -12.41 9.32
N ALA A 116 -4.88 -11.50 10.06
CA ALA A 116 -3.55 -10.97 9.71
C ALA A 116 -2.48 -12.07 9.69
N THR A 117 -2.49 -13.01 10.63
CA THR A 117 -1.53 -14.12 10.65
C THR A 117 -1.71 -15.04 9.45
N ILE A 118 -2.95 -15.39 9.11
CA ILE A 118 -3.26 -16.20 7.92
C ILE A 118 -2.81 -15.45 6.66
N SER A 119 -3.11 -14.16 6.53
CA SER A 119 -2.68 -13.34 5.39
C SER A 119 -1.16 -13.31 5.25
N ILE A 120 -0.42 -13.13 6.34
CA ILE A 120 1.06 -13.18 6.32
C ILE A 120 1.55 -14.53 5.79
N LEU A 121 1.00 -15.64 6.28
CA LEU A 121 1.39 -16.98 5.83
C LEU A 121 1.10 -17.18 4.34
N VAL A 122 -0.08 -16.75 3.86
CA VAL A 122 -0.44 -16.83 2.45
C VAL A 122 0.52 -16.01 1.60
N TYR A 123 0.86 -14.78 1.98
CA TYR A 123 1.79 -13.96 1.21
C TYR A 123 3.22 -14.50 1.22
N ILE A 124 3.66 -15.14 2.30
CA ILE A 124 4.95 -15.85 2.33
C ILE A 124 4.93 -17.00 1.31
N VAL A 125 3.88 -17.81 1.29
CA VAL A 125 3.73 -18.89 0.31
C VAL A 125 3.69 -18.35 -1.12
N MET A 126 2.96 -17.27 -1.39
CA MET A 126 2.95 -16.62 -2.70
C MET A 126 4.34 -16.12 -3.10
N THR A 127 5.11 -15.57 -2.15
CA THR A 127 6.48 -15.10 -2.40
C THR A 127 7.39 -16.26 -2.83
N THR A 128 7.19 -17.48 -2.32
CA THR A 128 7.97 -18.65 -2.76
C THR A 128 7.67 -19.11 -4.19
N GLN A 129 6.55 -18.67 -4.77
CA GLN A 129 6.17 -18.99 -6.15
C GLN A 129 6.76 -18.00 -7.16
N LEU A 130 7.35 -16.88 -6.70
CA LEU A 130 7.98 -15.91 -7.59
C LEU A 130 9.35 -16.40 -8.09
N PRO A 131 9.78 -15.94 -9.28
CA PRO A 131 11.14 -16.19 -9.76
C PRO A 131 12.19 -15.72 -8.75
N LYS A 132 13.19 -16.58 -8.48
CA LYS A 132 14.24 -16.29 -7.48
C LYS A 132 14.98 -14.98 -7.77
N ASP A 133 15.22 -14.69 -9.04
CA ASP A 133 15.92 -13.48 -9.47
C ASP A 133 15.19 -12.20 -9.07
N ALA A 134 13.85 -12.20 -9.19
CA ALA A 134 13.01 -11.08 -8.79
C ALA A 134 13.00 -10.91 -7.26
N VAL A 135 12.95 -12.02 -6.52
CA VAL A 135 13.01 -11.99 -5.04
C VAL A 135 14.34 -11.46 -4.56
N ILE A 136 15.46 -11.95 -5.10
CA ILE A 136 16.81 -11.50 -4.73
C ILE A 136 16.96 -10.00 -5.03
N THR A 137 16.56 -9.57 -6.22
CA THR A 137 16.65 -8.17 -6.63
C THR A 137 15.75 -7.28 -5.77
N GLY A 138 14.55 -7.75 -5.44
CA GLY A 138 13.64 -7.05 -4.52
C GLY A 138 14.21 -6.90 -3.12
N ILE A 139 14.82 -7.94 -2.57
CA ILE A 139 15.53 -7.88 -1.27
C ILE A 139 16.68 -6.88 -1.36
N LEU A 140 17.46 -6.91 -2.44
CA LEU A 140 18.59 -5.99 -2.65
C LEU A 140 18.10 -4.53 -2.68
N TRP A 141 17.04 -4.23 -3.42
CA TRP A 141 16.42 -2.90 -3.42
C TRP A 141 15.90 -2.48 -2.05
N SER A 142 15.30 -3.39 -1.29
CA SER A 142 14.87 -3.12 0.09
C SER A 142 16.05 -2.77 1.00
N VAL A 143 17.16 -3.50 0.89
CA VAL A 143 18.39 -3.22 1.64
C VAL A 143 18.99 -1.87 1.22
N VAL A 144 19.03 -1.56 -0.07
CA VAL A 144 19.47 -0.24 -0.58
C VAL A 144 18.58 0.87 -0.02
N GLY A 145 17.26 0.69 -0.01
CA GLY A 145 16.32 1.64 0.57
C GLY A 145 16.57 1.89 2.06
N LEU A 146 16.78 0.83 2.84
CA LEU A 146 17.14 0.93 4.26
C LEU A 146 18.48 1.63 4.47
N PHE A 147 19.46 1.34 3.61
CA PHE A 147 20.77 1.96 3.66
C PHE A 147 20.72 3.46 3.34
N LEU A 148 19.98 3.85 2.28
CA LEU A 148 19.73 5.26 1.95
C LEU A 148 18.99 5.99 3.08
N TYR A 149 17.99 5.35 3.68
CA TYR A 149 17.30 5.89 4.85
C TYR A 149 18.25 6.08 6.04
N TYR A 150 19.12 5.10 6.30
CA TYR A 150 20.10 5.18 7.38
C TYR A 150 21.13 6.30 7.16
N ILE A 151 21.66 6.44 5.93
CA ILE A 151 22.55 7.55 5.56
C ILE A 151 21.83 8.87 5.77
N TRP A 152 20.61 9.00 5.26
CA TRP A 152 19.82 10.23 5.40
C TRP A 152 19.59 10.59 6.87
N ASN A 153 19.23 9.60 7.69
CA ASN A 153 19.02 9.79 9.12
C ASN A 153 20.31 10.23 9.86
N ARG A 154 21.47 9.71 9.44
CA ARG A 154 22.79 10.12 9.98
C ARG A 154 23.17 11.54 9.56
N VAL A 155 22.93 11.90 8.31
CA VAL A 155 23.22 13.25 7.78
C VAL A 155 22.30 14.29 8.43
N LYS A 156 21.06 13.93 8.71
CA LYS A 156 20.07 14.81 9.32
C LYS A 156 20.23 14.98 10.84
N SER A 157 21.19 14.30 11.48
CA SER A 157 21.46 14.27 12.94
C SER A 157 20.79 15.37 13.76
N ASP A 158 19.51 15.18 14.06
CA ASP A 158 18.76 15.96 15.03
C ASP A 158 17.87 14.98 15.80
N LYS A 159 17.98 15.01 17.13
CA LYS A 159 17.39 14.03 18.05
C LYS A 159 15.86 14.15 18.14
N ASP A 160 15.27 15.11 17.44
CA ASP A 160 13.87 15.48 17.56
C ASP A 160 12.92 14.61 16.70
N MET A 161 13.41 13.90 15.67
CA MET A 161 12.53 13.19 14.73
C MET A 161 11.74 12.03 15.36
N SER A 162 12.28 11.29 16.33
CA SER A 162 11.53 10.21 16.98
C SER A 162 10.45 10.73 17.93
N LEU A 163 10.70 11.88 18.57
CA LEU A 163 9.72 12.53 19.45
C LEU A 163 8.61 13.18 18.62
N ASP A 164 8.96 13.77 17.47
CA ASP A 164 8.01 14.43 16.57
C ASP A 164 7.13 13.42 15.80
N PHE A 165 7.64 12.24 15.46
CA PHE A 165 6.83 11.21 14.81
C PHE A 165 5.77 10.63 15.76
N GLU A 166 6.15 10.34 17.01
CA GLU A 166 5.21 9.79 17.99
C GLU A 166 4.15 10.83 18.38
N SER A 167 4.54 12.09 18.58
CA SER A 167 3.60 13.19 18.85
C SER A 167 2.73 13.52 17.63
N ALA A 168 3.27 13.52 16.40
CA ALA A 168 2.49 13.82 15.20
C ALA A 168 1.47 12.73 14.86
N VAL A 169 1.83 11.45 15.06
CA VAL A 169 0.93 10.32 14.75
C VAL A 169 -0.11 10.11 15.86
N PHE A 170 0.28 10.23 17.13
CA PHE A 170 -0.62 9.96 18.26
C PHE A 170 -1.25 11.22 18.88
N GLY A 171 -0.73 12.41 18.58
CA GLY A 171 -1.33 13.69 18.94
C GLY A 171 -2.33 14.20 17.90
N GLN A 172 -2.55 13.45 16.83
CA GLN A 172 -3.63 13.73 15.89
C GLN A 172 -4.96 13.44 16.59
N GLU A 173 -5.78 14.48 16.77
CA GLU A 173 -7.13 14.32 17.35
C GLU A 173 -7.91 13.31 16.51
N LEU A 174 -8.54 12.35 17.21
CA LEU A 174 -9.38 11.37 16.55
C LEU A 174 -10.55 12.09 15.87
N PRO A 175 -10.96 11.65 14.67
CA PRO A 175 -12.16 12.19 14.05
C PRO A 175 -13.33 12.03 15.01
N GLU A 176 -14.19 13.05 15.06
CA GLU A 176 -15.38 13.03 15.91
C GLU A 176 -16.20 11.76 15.65
N THR A 177 -16.68 11.12 16.71
CA THR A 177 -17.53 9.94 16.57
C THR A 177 -18.81 10.33 15.82
N PRO A 178 -19.24 9.54 14.82
CA PRO A 178 -20.44 9.85 14.05
C PRO A 178 -21.66 10.02 14.96
N SER A 179 -22.58 10.91 14.58
CA SER A 179 -23.87 11.03 15.27
C SER A 179 -24.64 9.70 15.25
N GLU A 180 -25.54 9.44 16.21
CA GLU A 180 -26.27 8.17 16.30
C GLU A 180 -26.98 7.79 14.98
N LYS A 181 -27.62 8.77 14.33
CA LYS A 181 -28.29 8.58 13.02
C LYS A 181 -27.32 8.20 11.91
N GLU A 182 -26.12 8.77 11.93
CA GLU A 182 -25.07 8.46 10.96
C GLU A 182 -24.49 7.07 11.21
N LEU A 183 -24.30 6.71 12.48
CA LEU A 183 -23.83 5.39 12.88
C LEU A 183 -24.81 4.28 12.43
N GLU A 184 -26.12 4.48 12.60
CA GLU A 184 -27.15 3.55 12.12
C GLU A 184 -27.09 3.36 10.60
N ARG A 185 -26.92 4.45 9.86
CA ARG A 185 -26.76 4.40 8.39
C ARG A 185 -25.52 3.60 8.00
N LEU A 186 -24.37 3.90 8.60
CA LEU A 186 -23.11 3.20 8.35
C LEU A 186 -23.22 1.71 8.68
N ASN A 187 -23.86 1.35 9.80
CA ASN A 187 -24.07 -0.05 10.18
C ASN A 187 -24.98 -0.80 9.20
N ARG A 188 -26.01 -0.13 8.67
CA ARG A 188 -26.88 -0.70 7.63
C ARG A 188 -26.11 -0.96 6.34
N GLU A 189 -25.35 0.02 5.89
CA GLU A 189 -24.49 -0.10 4.71
C GLU A 189 -23.45 -1.21 4.90
N TYR A 190 -22.78 -1.26 6.05
CA TYR A 190 -21.83 -2.31 6.40
C TYR A 190 -22.46 -3.71 6.36
N SER A 191 -23.66 -3.89 6.92
CA SER A 191 -24.34 -5.19 6.91
C SER A 191 -24.70 -5.64 5.50
N LEU A 192 -25.18 -4.72 4.66
CA LEU A 192 -25.46 -4.99 3.25
C LEU A 192 -24.20 -5.43 2.52
N TRP A 193 -23.11 -4.65 2.63
CA TRP A 193 -21.84 -4.98 1.98
C TRP A 193 -21.25 -6.28 2.49
N ARG A 194 -21.31 -6.54 3.80
CA ARG A 194 -20.87 -7.82 4.38
C ARG A 194 -21.60 -9.00 3.76
N ASN A 195 -22.91 -8.90 3.59
CA ASN A 195 -23.71 -9.97 3.00
C ASN A 195 -23.41 -10.13 1.50
N ILE A 196 -23.29 -9.03 0.75
CA ILE A 196 -22.93 -9.05 -0.68
C ILE A 196 -21.57 -9.73 -0.87
N VAL A 197 -20.55 -9.32 -0.10
CA VAL A 197 -19.20 -9.89 -0.18
C VAL A 197 -19.21 -11.36 0.22
N GLY A 198 -19.96 -11.74 1.26
CA GLY A 198 -20.11 -13.13 1.68
C GLY A 198 -20.73 -14.01 0.59
N ILE A 199 -21.80 -13.55 -0.06
CA ILE A 199 -22.44 -14.26 -1.17
C ILE A 199 -21.48 -14.38 -2.35
N ALA A 200 -20.82 -13.28 -2.75
CA ALA A 200 -19.87 -13.27 -3.85
C ALA A 200 -18.70 -14.24 -3.62
N PHE A 201 -18.21 -14.32 -2.37
CA PHE A 201 -17.17 -15.27 -1.97
C PHE A 201 -17.62 -16.73 -2.15
N VAL A 202 -18.82 -17.08 -1.66
CA VAL A 202 -19.38 -18.43 -1.82
C VAL A 202 -19.62 -18.76 -3.28
N VAL A 203 -20.18 -17.84 -4.07
CA VAL A 203 -20.40 -18.02 -5.51
C VAL A 203 -19.06 -18.24 -6.23
N SER A 204 -18.02 -17.50 -5.88
CA SER A 204 -16.68 -17.65 -6.47
C SER A 204 -16.10 -19.04 -6.19
N ILE A 205 -16.24 -19.54 -4.96
CA ILE A 205 -15.82 -20.89 -4.59
C ILE A 205 -16.61 -21.95 -5.37
N LEU A 206 -17.93 -21.80 -5.47
CA LEU A 206 -18.77 -22.72 -6.22
C LEU A 206 -18.42 -22.74 -7.71
N LEU A 207 -18.23 -21.58 -8.32
CA LEU A 207 -17.81 -21.49 -9.73
C LEU A 207 -16.43 -22.11 -9.96
N TYR A 208 -15.53 -22.06 -8.97
CA TYR A 208 -14.23 -22.73 -9.07
C TYR A 208 -14.35 -24.25 -8.91
N ILE A 209 -15.19 -24.74 -8.01
CA ILE A 209 -15.29 -26.17 -7.68
C ILE A 209 -16.17 -26.96 -8.68
N VAL A 210 -17.28 -26.37 -9.14
CA VAL A 210 -18.26 -27.05 -10.00
C VAL A 210 -17.63 -27.67 -11.27
N PRO A 211 -16.72 -26.99 -12.00
CA PRO A 211 -16.04 -27.56 -13.17
C PRO A 211 -15.07 -28.71 -12.87
N TYR A 212 -14.71 -28.95 -11.60
CA TYR A 212 -13.89 -30.10 -11.21
C TYR A 212 -14.73 -31.31 -10.79
N ILE A 213 -16.04 -31.13 -10.56
CA ILE A 213 -16.96 -32.20 -10.14
C ILE A 213 -17.74 -32.78 -11.34
N PHE A 214 -17.96 -31.99 -12.39
CA PHE A 214 -18.62 -32.39 -13.64
C PHE A 214 -17.63 -32.39 -14.80
#